data_AF-A0A0G3BNW7-F1
#
_entry.id   AF-A0A0G3BNW7-F1
#
_cell.length_a   1.000
_cell.length_b   1.000
_cell.length_c   1.000
_cell.angle_alpha   90.00
_cell.angle_beta   90.00
_cell.angle_gamma   90.00
#
_symmetry.space_group_name_H-M   'P 1'
#
loop_
_entity.id
_entity.type
_entity.pdbx_description
1 polymer ?
#
loop_
_entity_poly.entity_id
_entity_poly.type
_entity_poly.pdbx_seq_one_letter_code
_entity_poly.pdbx_strand_id
1 'polypeptide(L)'
;MNDDTVVMFRPTGPEELALVAQSGFKRWPPRLPDQPIFYPVSNEPYAIEIARDWNVPASGQGYVTRFRVRKSFMARYPLQQVGARHHTEWWIPADELEQFNQQIVGSIEVLWRFDTQGAHATGRQLAVAPYLAQQAGWPQEGEQVMAQYDATSVIVYQAYRPSIARYVLDHGEFGGPDFSFSRMSWIKPNFLWMMYRCGWGTQEGQETILALRVRREFFDALLEQAVPSSFDATRYASRQAWSDAVAASEVRLQWDPDHAPSGAKLARRAVQLGLRGSVLARYAKEALVEVVDMTGFVATQRPHAADDSSELLTPVEEVYPAPATTTTEPSR
;
A
#
# COMPACT_ATOMS: atom_id res chain seq x y z
N MET A 1 -24.58 6.64 14.06
CA MET A 1 -24.07 6.61 15.45
C MET A 1 -22.64 6.14 15.36
N ASN A 2 -21.66 6.87 15.90
CA ASN A 2 -20.29 6.36 15.97
C ASN A 2 -20.31 5.13 16.89
N ASP A 3 -20.04 3.94 16.34
CA ASP A 3 -19.81 2.77 17.17
C ASP A 3 -18.52 3.03 17.99
N ASP A 4 -18.68 3.30 19.28
CA ASP A 4 -17.55 3.54 20.18
C ASP A 4 -16.81 2.21 20.40
N THR A 5 -15.61 2.11 19.82
CA THR A 5 -14.83 0.87 19.78
C THR A 5 -13.44 1.04 20.37
N VAL A 6 -12.87 -0.05 20.87
CA VAL A 6 -11.45 -0.17 21.19
C VAL A 6 -10.76 -0.91 20.05
N VAL A 7 -9.59 -0.42 19.64
CA VAL A 7 -8.71 -1.10 18.68
C VAL A 7 -7.88 -2.11 19.45
N MET A 8 -7.86 -3.34 18.95
CA MET A 8 -7.15 -4.46 19.53
C MET A 8 -6.32 -5.13 18.46
N PHE A 9 -5.27 -5.82 18.88
CA PHE A 9 -4.40 -6.57 18.00
C PHE A 9 -4.32 -8.03 18.46
N ARG A 10 -4.09 -8.94 17.52
CA ARG A 10 -3.80 -10.33 17.86
C ARG A 10 -2.72 -10.89 16.94
N PRO A 11 -1.57 -11.33 17.51
CA PRO A 11 -0.61 -12.13 16.77
C PRO A 11 -1.17 -13.55 16.58
N THR A 12 -0.96 -14.13 15.40
CA THR A 12 -1.47 -15.47 15.04
C THR A 12 -0.47 -16.21 14.18
N GLY A 13 -0.51 -17.54 14.23
CA GLY A 13 0.13 -18.42 13.24
C GLY A 13 -0.76 -18.64 12.00
N PRO A 14 -0.27 -19.36 10.98
CA PRO A 14 -0.98 -19.59 9.72
C PRO A 14 -2.27 -20.41 9.88
N GLU A 15 -2.30 -21.38 10.79
CA GLU A 15 -3.47 -22.25 11.00
C GLU A 15 -4.66 -21.50 11.59
N GLU A 16 -4.43 -20.72 12.65
CA GLU A 16 -5.49 -19.89 13.26
C GLU A 16 -5.94 -18.79 12.29
N LEU A 17 -5.03 -18.20 11.51
CA LEU A 17 -5.40 -17.21 10.48
C LEU A 17 -6.27 -17.83 9.37
N ALA A 18 -6.00 -19.06 8.95
CA ALA A 18 -6.81 -19.76 7.96
C ALA A 18 -8.26 -19.95 8.44
N LEU A 19 -8.47 -20.22 9.74
CA LEU A 19 -9.81 -20.33 10.33
C LEU A 19 -10.50 -18.96 10.39
N VAL A 20 -9.77 -17.88 10.69
CA VAL A 20 -10.30 -16.52 10.60
C VAL A 20 -10.73 -16.20 9.16
N ALA A 21 -9.92 -16.57 8.17
CA ALA A 21 -10.23 -16.36 6.75
C ALA A 21 -11.48 -17.15 6.31
N GLN A 22 -11.66 -18.40 6.77
CA GLN A 22 -12.86 -19.20 6.52
C GLN A 22 -14.14 -18.55 7.05
N SER A 23 -14.02 -17.71 8.09
CA SER A 23 -15.14 -16.93 8.62
C SER A 23 -15.43 -15.63 7.87
N GLY A 24 -14.71 -15.35 6.77
CA GLY A 24 -14.75 -14.06 6.09
C GLY A 24 -14.14 -12.92 6.93
N PHE A 25 -13.15 -13.24 7.76
CA PHE A 25 -12.48 -12.29 8.67
C PHE A 25 -13.44 -11.62 9.66
N LYS A 26 -14.47 -12.32 10.13
CA LYS A 26 -15.47 -11.75 11.04
C LYS A 26 -15.33 -12.21 12.48
N ARG A 27 -14.58 -13.28 12.73
CA ARG A 27 -14.53 -13.93 14.03
C ARG A 27 -13.26 -14.73 14.24
N TRP A 28 -12.92 -14.91 15.51
CA TRP A 28 -11.87 -15.82 15.97
C TRP A 28 -12.42 -17.25 16.12
N PRO A 29 -11.63 -18.29 15.80
CA PRO A 29 -12.02 -19.67 16.02
C PRO A 29 -12.12 -19.99 17.53
N PRO A 30 -12.91 -21.00 17.92
CA PRO A 30 -12.92 -21.50 19.29
C PRO A 30 -11.52 -21.85 19.80
N ARG A 31 -11.27 -21.63 21.09
CA ARG A 31 -10.03 -22.05 21.74
C ARG A 31 -9.98 -23.58 21.89
N LEU A 32 -8.77 -24.13 21.92
CA LEU A 32 -8.59 -25.54 22.27
C LEU A 32 -8.97 -25.78 23.75
N PRO A 33 -9.38 -26.99 24.15
CA PRO A 33 -9.85 -27.27 25.52
C PRO A 33 -8.86 -26.91 26.63
N ASP A 34 -7.56 -26.91 26.33
CA ASP A 34 -6.45 -26.58 27.23
C ASP A 34 -6.12 -25.07 27.27
N GLN A 35 -6.82 -24.25 26.49
CA GLN A 35 -6.58 -22.81 26.38
C GLN A 35 -7.73 -22.03 27.05
N PRO A 36 -7.66 -21.75 28.37
CA PRO A 36 -8.77 -21.19 29.13
C PRO A 36 -9.10 -19.73 28.80
N ILE A 37 -8.19 -19.04 28.11
CA ILE A 37 -8.32 -17.62 27.77
C ILE A 37 -8.05 -17.35 26.29
N PHE A 38 -8.80 -16.40 25.76
CA PHE A 38 -8.50 -15.66 24.53
C PHE A 38 -7.91 -14.30 24.90
N TYR A 39 -6.72 -13.99 24.39
CA TYR A 39 -5.97 -12.80 24.79
C TYR A 39 -5.52 -11.98 23.57
N PRO A 40 -6.23 -10.88 23.27
CA PRO A 40 -5.76 -9.85 22.36
C PRO A 40 -4.88 -8.83 23.10
N VAL A 41 -3.91 -8.26 22.39
CA VAL A 41 -3.00 -7.23 22.91
C VAL A 41 -3.50 -5.83 22.55
N SER A 42 -3.11 -4.83 23.33
CA SER A 42 -3.63 -3.46 23.17
C SER A 42 -2.82 -2.56 22.25
N ASN A 43 -1.68 -3.03 21.74
CA ASN A 43 -0.82 -2.24 20.87
C ASN A 43 -0.08 -3.10 19.85
N GLU A 44 0.17 -2.48 18.70
CA GLU A 44 0.81 -3.10 17.55
C GLU A 44 2.28 -3.52 17.80
N PRO A 45 3.14 -2.74 18.48
CA PRO A 45 4.51 -3.15 18.75
C PRO A 45 4.60 -4.49 19.50
N TYR A 46 3.74 -4.69 20.51
CA TYR A 46 3.74 -5.96 21.24
C TYR A 46 3.24 -7.12 20.37
N ALA A 47 2.23 -6.90 19.52
CA ALA A 47 1.79 -7.92 18.57
C ALA A 47 2.89 -8.30 17.57
N ILE A 48 3.68 -7.33 17.10
CA ILE A 48 4.83 -7.54 16.20
C ILE A 48 5.89 -8.39 16.89
N GLU A 49 6.25 -8.06 18.13
CA GLU A 49 7.20 -8.85 18.93
C GLU A 49 6.74 -10.31 19.01
N ILE A 50 5.47 -10.56 19.39
CA ILE A 50 4.92 -11.92 19.50
C ILE A 50 4.98 -12.66 18.14
N ALA A 51 4.51 -12.01 17.07
CA ALA A 51 4.47 -12.61 15.74
C ALA A 51 5.88 -12.96 15.22
N ARG A 52 6.84 -12.05 15.37
CA ARG A 52 8.22 -12.21 14.88
C ARG A 52 9.03 -13.17 15.75
N ASP A 53 9.00 -13.00 17.06
CA ASP A 53 9.95 -13.66 17.97
C ASP A 53 9.42 -15.00 18.50
N TRP A 54 8.11 -15.26 18.38
CA TRP A 54 7.51 -16.53 18.83
C TRP A 54 6.75 -17.26 17.71
N ASN A 55 5.85 -16.62 16.95
CA ASN A 55 5.07 -17.35 15.93
C ASN A 55 5.92 -17.82 14.74
N VAL A 56 6.86 -17.01 14.25
CA VAL A 56 7.78 -17.42 13.17
C VAL A 56 8.65 -18.62 13.57
N PRO A 57 9.34 -18.63 14.72
CA PRO A 57 10.07 -19.83 15.16
C PRO A 57 9.19 -21.06 15.32
N ALA A 58 7.95 -20.90 15.77
CA ALA A 58 7.04 -22.02 16.02
C ALA A 58 6.42 -22.64 14.76
N SER A 59 6.13 -21.83 13.74
CA SER A 59 5.32 -22.25 12.58
C SER A 59 5.85 -21.80 11.22
N GLY A 60 7.05 -21.22 11.19
CA GLY A 60 7.68 -20.64 10.00
C GLY A 60 7.10 -19.31 9.55
N GLN A 61 5.91 -18.94 10.04
CA GLN A 61 5.22 -17.70 9.71
C GLN A 61 4.49 -17.12 10.94
N GLY A 62 4.47 -15.81 11.07
CA GLY A 62 3.69 -15.10 12.08
C GLY A 62 2.87 -14.01 11.43
N TYR A 63 1.74 -13.64 12.00
CA TYR A 63 0.93 -12.54 11.49
C TYR A 63 0.48 -11.65 12.63
N VAL A 64 0.37 -10.36 12.36
CA VAL A 64 -0.29 -9.40 13.25
C VAL A 64 -1.63 -9.07 12.64
N THR A 65 -2.69 -9.12 13.44
CA THR A 65 -4.02 -8.67 13.02
C THR A 65 -4.49 -7.48 13.86
N ARG A 66 -5.40 -6.68 13.31
CA ARG A 66 -6.10 -5.57 13.95
C ARG A 66 -7.60 -5.74 13.79
N PHE A 67 -8.35 -5.43 14.84
CA PHE A 67 -9.80 -5.43 14.80
C PHE A 67 -10.36 -4.47 15.85
N ARG A 68 -11.66 -4.18 15.75
CA ARG A 68 -12.36 -3.24 16.64
C ARG A 68 -13.46 -3.98 17.40
N VAL A 69 -13.56 -3.73 18.69
CA VAL A 69 -14.61 -4.31 19.55
C VAL A 69 -15.34 -3.20 20.29
N ARG A 70 -16.64 -3.33 20.49
CA ARG A 70 -17.43 -2.33 21.24
C ARG A 70 -16.86 -2.10 22.64
N LYS A 71 -16.60 -0.83 23.00
CA LYS A 71 -16.03 -0.48 24.33
C LYS A 71 -16.92 -0.93 25.49
N SER A 72 -18.24 -0.86 25.32
CA SER A 72 -19.20 -1.27 26.35
C SER A 72 -19.04 -2.73 26.76
N PHE A 73 -18.72 -3.62 25.82
CA PHE A 73 -18.42 -5.02 26.12
C PHE A 73 -17.06 -5.16 26.78
N MET A 74 -16.05 -4.48 26.24
CA MET A 74 -14.67 -4.58 26.75
C MET A 74 -14.47 -3.97 28.14
N ALA A 75 -15.36 -3.08 28.60
CA ALA A 75 -15.32 -2.51 29.95
C ALA A 75 -15.39 -3.57 31.08
N ARG A 76 -15.83 -4.80 30.76
CA ARG A 76 -15.86 -5.94 31.70
C ARG A 76 -14.49 -6.54 31.98
N TYR A 77 -13.52 -6.35 31.09
CA TYR A 77 -12.21 -6.99 31.15
C TYR A 77 -11.12 -5.96 31.47
N PRO A 78 -10.45 -6.06 32.65
CA PRO A 78 -9.34 -5.19 32.96
C PRO A 78 -8.14 -5.49 32.04
N LEU A 79 -7.47 -4.43 31.59
CA LEU A 79 -6.21 -4.54 30.84
C LEU A 79 -5.10 -4.98 31.80
N GLN A 80 -4.42 -6.06 31.46
CA GLN A 80 -3.30 -6.64 32.21
C GLN A 80 -1.98 -6.14 31.64
N GLN A 81 -0.95 -6.03 32.49
CA GLN A 81 0.44 -5.85 32.06
C GLN A 81 1.20 -7.13 32.40
N VAL A 82 1.73 -7.83 31.39
CA VAL A 82 2.31 -9.17 31.52
C VAL A 82 3.83 -9.21 31.35
N GLY A 83 4.46 -8.03 31.29
CA GLY A 83 5.89 -7.90 31.13
C GLY A 83 6.32 -6.44 31.15
N ALA A 84 7.00 -6.03 30.07
CA ALA A 84 7.40 -4.64 29.86
C ALA A 84 6.18 -3.69 29.90
N ARG A 85 6.45 -2.39 30.04
CA ARG A 85 5.39 -1.38 30.20
C ARG A 85 4.37 -1.38 29.05
N HIS A 86 4.78 -1.75 27.84
CA HIS A 86 3.89 -1.86 26.67
C HIS A 86 3.37 -3.28 26.43
N HIS A 87 3.74 -4.28 27.24
CA HIS A 87 3.22 -5.64 27.14
C HIS A 87 1.88 -5.73 27.84
N THR A 88 0.86 -5.19 27.18
CA THR A 88 -0.49 -5.09 27.74
C THR A 88 -1.53 -5.84 26.90
N GLU A 89 -2.37 -6.60 27.58
CA GLU A 89 -3.35 -7.51 26.98
C GLU A 89 -4.63 -7.65 27.80
N TRP A 90 -5.70 -8.11 27.17
CA TRP A 90 -6.93 -8.48 27.85
C TRP A 90 -7.03 -9.99 27.99
N TRP A 91 -7.64 -10.49 29.07
CA TRP A 91 -7.94 -11.90 29.24
C TRP A 91 -9.45 -12.11 29.17
N ILE A 92 -9.92 -12.69 28.06
CA ILE A 92 -11.32 -13.04 27.84
C ILE A 92 -11.46 -14.55 28.07
N PRO A 93 -12.35 -15.01 28.97
CA PRO A 93 -12.63 -16.43 29.15
C PRO A 93 -13.01 -17.11 27.83
N ALA A 94 -12.48 -18.33 27.59
CA ALA A 94 -12.70 -19.03 26.33
C ALA A 94 -14.18 -19.34 26.04
N ASP A 95 -14.99 -19.53 27.07
CA ASP A 95 -16.45 -19.73 26.99
C ASP A 95 -17.22 -18.44 26.63
N GLU A 96 -16.61 -17.26 26.82
CA GLU A 96 -17.17 -15.97 26.40
C GLU A 96 -16.71 -15.55 24.98
N LEU A 97 -15.85 -16.32 24.31
CA LEU A 97 -15.30 -15.95 23.00
C LEU A 97 -16.38 -15.80 21.91
N GLU A 98 -17.47 -16.56 21.97
CA GLU A 98 -18.58 -16.39 21.03
C GLU A 98 -19.27 -15.03 21.23
N GLN A 99 -19.48 -14.63 22.48
CA GLN A 99 -20.04 -13.31 22.79
C GLN A 99 -19.07 -12.20 22.36
N PHE A 100 -17.77 -12.39 22.57
CA PHE A 100 -16.74 -11.47 22.08
C PHE A 100 -16.80 -11.31 20.56
N ASN A 101 -16.90 -12.40 19.81
CA ASN A 101 -17.00 -12.37 18.35
C ASN A 101 -18.21 -11.56 17.86
N GLN A 102 -19.34 -11.62 18.56
CA GLN A 102 -20.54 -10.82 18.24
C GLN A 102 -20.34 -9.31 18.47
N GLN A 103 -19.30 -8.91 19.21
CA GLN A 103 -18.97 -7.51 19.48
C GLN A 103 -17.88 -6.95 18.58
N ILE A 104 -17.31 -7.76 17.68
CA ILE A 104 -16.38 -7.29 16.65
C ILE A 104 -17.16 -6.39 15.67
N VAL A 105 -16.62 -5.19 15.44
CA VAL A 105 -17.16 -4.21 14.50
C VAL A 105 -16.24 -4.16 13.28
N GLY A 106 -16.80 -4.39 12.10
CA GLY A 106 -16.03 -4.43 10.84
C GLY A 106 -15.45 -5.81 10.55
N SER A 107 -14.17 -5.86 10.18
CA SER A 107 -13.44 -7.10 9.87
C SER A 107 -12.15 -7.16 10.67
N ILE A 108 -11.62 -8.38 10.83
CA ILE A 108 -10.26 -8.64 11.30
C ILE A 108 -9.31 -8.39 10.12
N GLU A 109 -8.48 -7.38 10.25
CA GLU A 109 -7.51 -6.97 9.23
C GLU A 109 -6.18 -7.62 9.59
N VAL A 110 -5.55 -8.38 8.69
CA VAL A 110 -4.13 -8.71 8.85
C VAL A 110 -3.35 -7.40 8.68
N LEU A 111 -2.25 -7.16 9.38
CA LEU A 111 -1.43 -5.95 9.30
C LEU A 111 0.00 -6.25 8.89
N TRP A 112 0.56 -7.33 9.44
CA TRP A 112 1.89 -7.81 9.15
C TRP A 112 1.89 -9.33 8.99
N ARG A 113 2.79 -9.84 8.17
CA ARG A 113 3.25 -11.23 8.09
C ARG A 113 4.74 -11.21 8.32
N PHE A 114 5.21 -12.15 9.08
CA PHE A 114 6.62 -12.41 9.29
C PHE A 114 6.90 -13.81 8.78
N ASP A 115 8.06 -14.00 8.18
CA ASP A 115 8.61 -15.32 7.87
C ASP A 115 10.11 -15.33 8.21
N THR A 116 10.80 -16.42 7.86
CA THR A 116 12.25 -16.55 8.10
C THR A 116 13.09 -15.48 7.40
N GLN A 117 12.51 -14.69 6.48
CA GLN A 117 13.17 -13.60 5.77
C GLN A 117 12.88 -12.23 6.38
N GLY A 118 12.00 -12.10 7.36
CA GLY A 118 11.70 -10.84 8.04
C GLY A 118 10.22 -10.44 8.00
N ALA A 119 9.95 -9.15 8.22
CA ALA A 119 8.61 -8.58 8.28
C ALA A 119 8.13 -8.11 6.89
N HIS A 120 6.90 -8.48 6.53
CA HIS A 120 6.15 -8.03 5.36
C HIS A 120 4.85 -7.42 5.87
N ALA A 121 4.48 -6.20 5.48
CA ALA A 121 3.14 -5.73 5.83
C ALA A 121 2.09 -6.58 5.07
N THR A 122 0.97 -6.89 5.71
CA THR A 122 -0.15 -7.64 5.13
C THR A 122 -1.47 -6.90 5.22
N GLY A 123 -1.45 -5.64 5.69
CA GLY A 123 -2.65 -4.88 6.05
C GLY A 123 -3.25 -3.93 5.07
N ARG A 124 -2.91 -4.10 3.80
CA ARG A 124 -3.83 -3.91 2.68
C ARG A 124 -3.18 -4.68 1.56
N GLN A 125 -3.52 -5.96 1.42
CA GLN A 125 -3.15 -6.71 0.22
C GLN A 125 -3.51 -5.82 -0.98
N LEU A 126 -2.57 -5.66 -1.91
CA LEU A 126 -2.83 -4.95 -3.15
C LEU A 126 -4.09 -5.57 -3.77
N ALA A 127 -5.20 -4.83 -3.76
CA ALA A 127 -6.47 -5.36 -4.25
C ALA A 127 -6.31 -5.58 -5.75
N VAL A 128 -6.73 -6.73 -6.26
CA VAL A 128 -6.70 -7.05 -7.68
C VAL A 128 -8.09 -7.45 -8.16
N ALA A 129 -8.41 -7.13 -9.41
CA ALA A 129 -9.66 -7.49 -10.05
C ALA A 129 -9.43 -7.75 -11.54
N PRO A 130 -10.34 -8.48 -12.23
CA PRO A 130 -10.25 -8.70 -13.67
C PRO A 130 -10.15 -7.38 -14.44
N TYR A 131 -9.15 -7.25 -15.30
CA TYR A 131 -8.88 -6.05 -16.09
C TYR A 131 -10.13 -5.55 -16.83
N LEU A 132 -10.81 -6.46 -17.53
CA LEU A 132 -12.01 -6.14 -18.32
C LEU A 132 -13.16 -5.58 -17.47
N ALA A 133 -13.29 -6.02 -16.22
CA ALA A 133 -14.31 -5.52 -15.31
C ALA A 133 -14.01 -4.08 -14.86
N GLN A 134 -12.74 -3.75 -14.64
CA GLN A 134 -12.32 -2.41 -14.23
C GLN A 134 -12.38 -1.41 -15.39
N GLN A 135 -11.87 -1.81 -16.56
CA GLN A 135 -11.78 -0.97 -17.75
C GLN A 135 -13.13 -0.36 -18.15
N ALA A 136 -14.23 -1.10 -17.96
CA ALA A 136 -15.58 -0.65 -18.26
C ALA A 136 -16.01 0.58 -17.45
N GLY A 137 -15.47 0.76 -16.24
CA GLY A 137 -15.75 1.90 -15.36
C GLY A 137 -14.76 3.06 -15.46
N TRP A 138 -13.66 2.89 -16.21
CA TRP A 138 -12.62 3.91 -16.29
C TRP A 138 -12.93 4.99 -17.34
N PRO A 139 -12.42 6.23 -17.14
CA PRO A 139 -12.47 7.25 -18.18
C PRO A 139 -11.75 6.77 -19.45
N GLN A 140 -12.35 6.98 -20.62
CA GLN A 140 -11.75 6.50 -21.87
C GLN A 140 -10.71 7.47 -22.46
N GLU A 141 -10.73 8.73 -22.02
CA GLU A 141 -9.88 9.81 -22.51
C GLU A 141 -9.49 10.81 -21.41
N GLY A 142 -8.58 11.72 -21.76
CA GLY A 142 -8.16 12.82 -20.90
C GLY A 142 -7.06 12.46 -19.91
N GLU A 143 -6.62 13.48 -19.17
CA GLU A 143 -5.59 13.38 -18.13
C GLU A 143 -6.18 12.83 -16.84
N GLN A 144 -5.79 11.62 -16.45
CA GLN A 144 -6.34 10.92 -15.30
C GLN A 144 -5.24 10.44 -14.35
N VAL A 145 -5.37 10.78 -13.07
CA VAL A 145 -4.59 10.13 -12.02
C VAL A 145 -5.34 8.87 -11.60
N MET A 146 -5.10 7.74 -12.26
CA MET A 146 -5.60 6.43 -11.80
C MET A 146 -4.71 5.89 -10.68
N ALA A 147 -5.29 5.38 -9.60
CA ALA A 147 -4.51 4.83 -8.49
C ALA A 147 -5.32 3.84 -7.65
N GLN A 148 -4.63 2.95 -6.94
CA GLN A 148 -5.18 2.31 -5.75
C GLN A 148 -4.87 3.17 -4.52
N TYR A 149 -5.90 3.56 -3.76
CA TYR A 149 -5.72 4.43 -2.61
C TYR A 149 -6.81 4.20 -1.55
N ASP A 150 -6.60 4.79 -0.39
CA ASP A 150 -7.54 4.79 0.72
C ASP A 150 -7.48 6.13 1.48
N ALA A 151 -8.02 6.20 2.70
CA ALA A 151 -8.04 7.42 3.49
C ALA A 151 -6.63 7.97 3.83
N THR A 152 -5.61 7.12 3.89
CA THR A 152 -4.28 7.47 4.42
C THR A 152 -3.12 7.13 3.49
N SER A 153 -3.34 6.33 2.44
CA SER A 153 -2.27 5.93 1.52
C SER A 153 -2.68 5.83 0.05
N VAL A 154 -1.69 5.82 -0.83
CA VAL A 154 -1.81 5.58 -2.27
C VAL A 154 -0.68 4.67 -2.73
N ILE A 155 -0.95 3.81 -3.71
CA ILE A 155 0.06 2.95 -4.33
C ILE A 155 0.69 3.64 -5.52
N VAL A 156 2.03 3.56 -5.59
CA VAL A 156 2.79 3.87 -6.81
C VAL A 156 3.70 2.70 -7.16
N TYR A 157 3.96 2.52 -8.45
CA TYR A 157 4.75 1.43 -8.98
C TYR A 157 6.11 1.93 -9.47
N GLN A 158 7.13 1.14 -9.22
CA GLN A 158 8.46 1.29 -9.80
C GLN A 158 9.04 -0.09 -10.16
N ALA A 159 9.85 -0.14 -11.21
CA ALA A 159 10.60 -1.33 -11.58
C ALA A 159 12.10 -1.03 -11.54
N TYR A 160 12.86 -1.96 -10.98
CA TYR A 160 14.29 -1.81 -10.77
C TYR A 160 15.02 -3.12 -11.03
N ARG A 161 16.34 -3.00 -11.19
CA ARG A 161 17.26 -4.12 -11.09
C ARG A 161 17.12 -4.81 -9.72
N PRO A 162 17.35 -6.13 -9.63
CA PRO A 162 17.17 -6.87 -8.39
C PRO A 162 17.93 -6.31 -7.19
N SER A 163 19.12 -5.75 -7.37
CA SER A 163 19.93 -5.23 -6.27
C SER A 163 19.32 -4.02 -5.56
N ILE A 164 18.74 -3.08 -6.32
CA ILE A 164 18.01 -1.94 -5.75
C ILE A 164 16.73 -2.43 -5.08
N ALA A 165 15.96 -3.26 -5.76
CA ALA A 165 14.68 -3.72 -5.23
C ALA A 165 14.85 -4.57 -3.96
N ARG A 166 15.88 -5.43 -3.91
CA ARG A 166 16.21 -6.22 -2.73
C ARG A 166 16.53 -5.34 -1.53
N TYR A 167 17.31 -4.28 -1.73
CA TYR A 167 17.60 -3.33 -0.65
C TYR A 167 16.30 -2.73 -0.09
N VAL A 168 15.40 -2.27 -0.96
CA VAL A 168 14.14 -1.63 -0.56
C VAL A 168 13.22 -2.62 0.16
N LEU A 169 13.16 -3.87 -0.31
CA LEU A 169 12.40 -4.94 0.35
C LEU A 169 12.96 -5.28 1.73
N ASP A 170 14.28 -5.34 1.88
CA ASP A 170 14.92 -5.69 3.15
C ASP A 170 14.85 -4.57 4.20
N HIS A 171 14.81 -3.30 3.77
CA HIS A 171 14.93 -2.14 4.65
C HIS A 171 13.65 -1.31 4.77
N GLY A 172 12.66 -1.52 3.89
CA GLY A 172 11.45 -0.69 3.82
C GLY A 172 11.69 0.72 3.28
N GLU A 173 12.90 1.04 2.83
CA GLU A 173 13.33 2.35 2.36
C GLU A 173 14.33 2.25 1.20
N PHE A 174 14.42 3.30 0.38
CA PHE A 174 15.43 3.36 -0.69
C PHE A 174 16.80 3.71 -0.15
N GLY A 175 17.84 3.10 -0.72
CA GLY A 175 19.22 3.32 -0.31
C GLY A 175 20.17 2.30 -0.93
N GLY A 176 21.25 2.00 -0.21
CA GLY A 176 22.29 1.10 -0.69
C GLY A 176 23.17 1.71 -1.79
N PRO A 177 24.15 0.94 -2.29
CA PRO A 177 25.16 1.43 -3.22
C PRO A 177 24.60 1.71 -4.63
N ASP A 178 23.49 1.06 -5.00
CA ASP A 178 22.98 1.09 -6.38
C ASP A 178 21.87 2.13 -6.61
N PHE A 179 21.20 2.59 -5.55
CA PHE A 179 20.18 3.63 -5.68
C PHE A 179 20.83 5.02 -5.70
N SER A 180 20.46 5.84 -6.67
CA SER A 180 21.03 7.17 -6.87
C SER A 180 20.06 8.26 -6.43
N PHE A 181 20.44 9.01 -5.40
CA PHE A 181 19.72 10.22 -4.96
C PHE A 181 20.02 11.46 -5.80
N SER A 182 21.04 11.42 -6.67
CA SER A 182 21.40 12.55 -7.53
C SER A 182 20.62 12.59 -8.84
N ARG A 183 19.94 11.50 -9.21
CA ARG A 183 19.11 11.42 -10.41
C ARG A 183 17.63 11.56 -10.06
N MET A 184 16.86 12.02 -11.04
CA MET A 184 15.39 12.02 -10.95
C MET A 184 14.88 10.57 -10.78
N SER A 185 14.02 10.34 -9.80
CA SER A 185 13.28 9.08 -9.66
C SER A 185 11.84 9.30 -10.07
N TRP A 186 11.33 8.47 -10.98
CA TRP A 186 9.98 8.61 -11.49
C TRP A 186 9.04 7.57 -10.87
N ILE A 187 7.96 8.04 -10.25
CA ILE A 187 6.89 7.20 -9.69
C ILE A 187 5.66 7.25 -10.60
N LYS A 188 4.89 6.15 -10.68
CA LYS A 188 3.59 6.13 -11.39
C LYS A 188 2.53 5.48 -10.53
N PRO A 189 1.35 6.07 -10.38
CA PRO A 189 0.24 5.39 -9.73
C PRO A 189 -0.48 4.39 -10.65
N ASN A 190 -0.16 4.34 -11.95
CA ASN A 190 -0.81 3.47 -12.95
C ASN A 190 0.02 2.20 -13.19
N PHE A 191 -0.61 1.03 -13.01
CA PHE A 191 0.03 -0.29 -13.15
C PHE A 191 0.40 -0.62 -14.58
N LEU A 192 -0.54 -0.51 -15.53
CA LEU A 192 -0.30 -0.92 -16.93
C LEU A 192 0.73 -0.04 -17.64
N TRP A 193 0.83 1.23 -17.25
CA TRP A 193 1.93 2.09 -17.68
C TRP A 193 3.29 1.50 -17.25
N MET A 194 3.40 1.08 -15.98
CA MET A 194 4.62 0.43 -15.48
C MET A 194 4.89 -0.88 -16.21
N MET A 195 3.87 -1.70 -16.47
CA MET A 195 4.02 -2.96 -17.20
C MET A 195 4.49 -2.75 -18.64
N TYR A 196 3.96 -1.74 -19.33
CA TYR A 196 4.49 -1.33 -20.62
C TYR A 196 5.98 -0.95 -20.52
N ARG A 197 6.34 -0.12 -19.54
CA ARG A 197 7.71 0.40 -19.37
C ARG A 197 8.74 -0.67 -19.03
N CYS A 198 8.38 -1.66 -18.21
CA CYS A 198 9.26 -2.77 -17.80
C CYS A 198 9.05 -4.03 -18.64
N GLY A 199 8.20 -4.00 -19.67
CA GLY A 199 7.85 -5.16 -20.49
C GLY A 199 7.36 -6.33 -19.65
N TRP A 200 6.47 -6.08 -18.69
CA TRP A 200 6.00 -7.09 -17.74
C TRP A 200 7.14 -7.79 -16.98
N GLY A 201 8.14 -7.02 -16.54
CA GLY A 201 9.30 -7.50 -15.78
C GLY A 201 10.36 -8.25 -16.61
N THR A 202 10.38 -8.06 -17.93
CA THR A 202 11.38 -8.70 -18.81
C THR A 202 12.48 -7.76 -19.28
N GLN A 203 12.32 -6.45 -19.06
CA GLN A 203 13.32 -5.46 -19.47
C GLN A 203 14.53 -5.47 -18.54
N GLU A 204 15.73 -5.45 -19.13
CA GLU A 204 17.00 -5.41 -18.41
C GLU A 204 17.06 -4.20 -17.47
N GLY A 205 17.43 -4.45 -16.22
CA GLY A 205 17.50 -3.46 -15.15
C GLY A 205 16.15 -3.01 -14.59
N GLN A 206 15.05 -3.70 -14.94
CA GLN A 206 13.68 -3.47 -14.46
C GLN A 206 12.93 -4.79 -14.21
N GLU A 207 13.65 -5.80 -13.75
CA GLU A 207 13.17 -7.17 -13.57
C GLU A 207 12.33 -7.33 -12.31
N THR A 208 12.54 -6.49 -11.29
CA THR A 208 11.79 -6.53 -10.03
C THR A 208 10.79 -5.38 -9.98
N ILE A 209 9.51 -5.71 -9.78
CA ILE A 209 8.41 -4.75 -9.74
C ILE A 209 8.00 -4.54 -8.29
N LEU A 210 7.96 -3.28 -7.86
CA LEU A 210 7.52 -2.89 -6.53
C LEU A 210 6.21 -2.11 -6.63
N ALA A 211 5.23 -2.50 -5.82
CA ALA A 211 4.15 -1.61 -5.40
C ALA A 211 4.55 -0.96 -4.08
N LEU A 212 4.61 0.37 -4.08
CA LEU A 212 5.09 1.19 -2.98
C LEU A 212 3.90 1.96 -2.43
N ARG A 213 3.53 1.65 -1.19
CA ARG A 213 2.48 2.38 -0.50
C ARG A 213 3.08 3.65 0.08
N VAL A 214 2.56 4.78 -0.35
CA VAL A 214 3.02 6.11 0.03
C VAL A 214 1.95 6.77 0.89
N ARG A 215 2.37 7.53 1.91
CA ARG A 215 1.44 8.38 2.68
C ARG A 215 0.66 9.28 1.73
N ARG A 216 -0.67 9.30 1.87
CA ARG A 216 -1.54 10.06 0.97
C ARG A 216 -1.25 11.55 1.01
N GLU A 217 -1.05 12.10 2.21
CA GLU A 217 -0.65 13.50 2.42
C GLU A 217 0.63 13.88 1.64
N PHE A 218 1.59 12.95 1.55
CA PHE A 218 2.83 13.19 0.82
C PHE A 218 2.55 13.24 -0.68
N PHE A 219 1.77 12.28 -1.20
CA PHE A 219 1.42 12.23 -2.62
C PHE A 219 0.55 13.41 -3.06
N ASP A 220 -0.40 13.85 -2.24
CA ASP A 220 -1.19 15.06 -2.46
C ASP A 220 -0.28 16.28 -2.58
N ALA A 221 0.67 16.43 -1.65
CA ALA A 221 1.65 17.50 -1.70
C ALA A 221 2.55 17.42 -2.96
N LEU A 222 2.83 16.23 -3.49
CA LEU A 222 3.54 16.10 -4.77
C LEU A 222 2.71 16.67 -5.92
N LEU A 223 1.43 16.31 -6.01
CA LEU A 223 0.54 16.79 -7.08
C LEU A 223 0.40 18.31 -7.05
N GLU A 224 0.31 18.91 -5.85
CA GLU A 224 0.23 20.36 -5.67
C GLU A 224 1.51 21.10 -6.08
N GLN A 225 2.68 20.52 -5.79
CA GLN A 225 3.99 21.14 -6.06
C GLN A 225 4.51 20.88 -7.49
N ALA A 226 3.87 19.98 -8.24
CA ALA A 226 4.44 19.50 -9.48
C ALA A 226 4.39 20.53 -10.60
N VAL A 227 5.53 20.72 -11.28
CA VAL A 227 5.65 21.59 -12.45
C VAL A 227 5.55 20.76 -13.73
N PRO A 228 4.66 21.09 -14.68
CA PRO A 228 4.51 20.37 -15.94
C PRO A 228 5.81 20.25 -16.74
N SER A 229 6.01 19.09 -17.36
CA SER A 229 7.21 18.76 -18.16
C SER A 229 7.25 19.48 -19.50
N SER A 230 6.15 20.11 -19.89
CA SER A 230 6.01 20.92 -21.11
C SER A 230 5.39 22.27 -20.80
N PHE A 231 5.69 23.27 -21.63
CA PHE A 231 5.15 24.62 -21.48
C PHE A 231 3.63 24.62 -21.73
N ASP A 232 2.89 25.20 -20.78
CA ASP A 232 1.46 25.42 -20.85
C ASP A 232 1.20 26.93 -20.72
N ALA A 233 0.72 27.53 -21.82
CA ALA A 233 0.45 28.96 -21.90
C ALA A 233 -0.72 29.41 -21.00
N THR A 234 -1.54 28.48 -20.51
CA THR A 234 -2.62 28.78 -19.55
C THR A 234 -2.11 28.91 -18.11
N ARG A 235 -0.96 28.29 -17.80
CA ARG A 235 -0.36 28.27 -16.45
C ARG A 235 0.82 29.22 -16.30
N TYR A 236 1.53 29.51 -17.39
CA TYR A 236 2.75 30.30 -17.35
C TYR A 236 2.71 31.43 -18.36
N ALA A 237 3.01 32.66 -17.90
CA ALA A 237 3.03 33.85 -18.75
C ALA A 237 4.06 33.79 -19.88
N SER A 238 5.13 33.00 -19.73
CA SER A 238 6.16 32.83 -20.75
C SER A 238 6.91 31.51 -20.62
N ARG A 239 7.60 31.10 -21.69
CA ARG A 239 8.53 29.95 -21.66
C ARG A 239 9.65 30.13 -20.65
N GLN A 240 10.11 31.37 -20.43
CA GLN A 240 11.15 31.67 -19.44
C GLN A 240 10.62 31.44 -18.02
N ALA A 241 9.44 31.99 -17.70
CA ALA A 241 8.82 31.79 -16.38
C ALA A 241 8.56 30.30 -16.08
N TRP A 242 8.12 29.54 -17.08
CA TRP A 242 8.01 28.08 -16.97
C TRP A 242 9.37 27.42 -16.72
N SER A 243 10.40 27.76 -17.50
CA SER A 243 11.75 27.22 -17.35
C SER A 243 12.33 27.51 -15.96
N ASP A 244 12.12 28.70 -15.43
CA ASP A 244 12.57 29.08 -14.09
C ASP A 244 11.83 28.27 -13.01
N ALA A 245 10.51 28.09 -13.17
CA ALA A 245 9.72 27.21 -12.29
C ALA A 245 10.18 25.74 -12.37
N VAL A 246 10.50 25.24 -13.57
CA VAL A 246 11.10 23.91 -13.75
C VAL A 246 12.42 23.80 -13.01
N ALA A 247 13.29 24.82 -13.10
CA ALA A 247 14.59 24.82 -12.46
C ALA A 247 14.48 24.82 -10.93
N ALA A 248 13.53 25.56 -10.37
CA ALA A 248 13.30 25.67 -8.93
C ALA A 248 12.55 24.47 -8.31
N SER A 249 11.73 23.75 -9.08
CA SER A 249 10.89 22.68 -8.54
C SER A 249 11.63 21.35 -8.34
N GLU A 250 11.35 20.65 -7.25
CA GLU A 250 11.84 19.29 -7.01
C GLU A 250 10.86 18.19 -7.49
N VAL A 251 9.70 18.60 -8.04
CA VAL A 251 8.65 17.70 -8.53
C VAL A 251 8.27 18.03 -9.97
N ARG A 252 8.44 17.06 -10.88
CA ARG A 252 8.07 17.18 -12.30
C ARG A 252 6.82 16.37 -12.57
N LEU A 253 5.85 16.95 -13.28
CA LEU A 253 4.67 16.22 -13.74
C LEU A 253 4.74 16.01 -15.25
N GLN A 254 4.53 14.79 -15.69
CA GLN A 254 4.44 14.44 -17.10
C GLN A 254 3.19 13.60 -17.35
N TRP A 255 2.45 13.95 -18.38
CA TRP A 255 1.36 13.12 -18.90
C TRP A 255 1.86 12.31 -20.08
N ASP A 256 1.77 11.00 -19.99
CA ASP A 256 2.11 10.06 -21.05
C ASP A 256 0.85 9.32 -21.53
N PRO A 257 0.85 8.68 -22.72
CA PRO A 257 -0.24 7.78 -23.07
C PRO A 257 -0.41 6.74 -21.96
N ASP A 258 -1.66 6.45 -21.59
CA ASP A 258 -1.94 5.21 -20.87
C ASP A 258 -1.87 4.03 -21.86
N HIS A 259 -1.81 2.81 -21.33
CA HIS A 259 -1.58 1.61 -22.11
C HIS A 259 -2.58 0.50 -21.77
N ALA A 260 -3.03 -0.20 -22.81
CA ALA A 260 -3.71 -1.48 -22.67
C ALA A 260 -2.70 -2.59 -22.29
N PRO A 261 -3.15 -3.77 -21.82
CA PRO A 261 -2.28 -4.88 -21.46
C PRO A 261 -1.28 -5.30 -22.55
N SER A 262 -1.67 -5.21 -23.82
CA SER A 262 -0.83 -5.46 -24.99
C SER A 262 0.30 -4.43 -25.20
N GLY A 263 0.22 -3.29 -24.49
CA GLY A 263 1.08 -2.13 -24.70
C GLY A 263 0.51 -1.12 -25.71
N ALA A 264 -0.66 -1.38 -26.31
CA ALA A 264 -1.32 -0.41 -27.19
C ALA A 264 -1.62 0.90 -26.46
N LYS A 265 -1.39 2.04 -27.12
CA LYS A 265 -1.66 3.36 -26.55
C LYS A 265 -3.15 3.62 -26.47
N LEU A 266 -3.60 4.21 -25.37
CA LEU A 266 -4.97 4.65 -25.15
C LEU A 266 -5.10 6.17 -25.31
N ALA A 267 -6.33 6.65 -25.52
CA ALA A 267 -6.64 8.08 -25.55
C ALA A 267 -6.54 8.72 -24.17
N ARG A 268 -6.83 7.97 -23.10
CA ARG A 268 -6.54 8.36 -21.72
C ARG A 268 -5.02 8.53 -21.52
N ARG A 269 -4.65 9.49 -20.68
CA ARG A 269 -3.27 9.80 -20.29
C ARG A 269 -3.03 9.41 -18.85
N ALA A 270 -1.85 8.84 -18.59
CA ALA A 270 -1.37 8.46 -17.28
C ALA A 270 -0.35 9.49 -16.75
N VAL A 271 -0.40 9.76 -15.45
CA VAL A 271 0.56 10.67 -14.80
C VAL A 271 1.85 9.95 -14.43
N GLN A 272 2.97 10.64 -14.63
CA GLN A 272 4.27 10.29 -14.08
C GLN A 272 4.81 11.47 -13.28
N LEU A 273 5.21 11.23 -12.03
CA LEU A 273 5.81 12.24 -11.17
C LEU A 273 7.31 11.97 -10.99
N GLY A 274 8.13 12.95 -11.32
CA GLY A 274 9.58 12.92 -11.20
C GLY A 274 10.00 13.62 -9.92
N LEU A 275 10.74 12.92 -9.06
CA LEU A 275 11.21 13.40 -7.78
C LEU A 275 12.73 13.58 -7.80
N ARG A 276 13.21 14.71 -7.27
CA ARG A 276 14.65 14.98 -7.07
C ARG A 276 14.90 15.68 -5.75
N GLY A 277 16.18 15.82 -5.39
CA GLY A 277 16.63 16.61 -4.24
C GLY A 277 15.97 16.19 -2.92
N SER A 278 15.51 17.17 -2.14
CA SER A 278 14.94 16.92 -0.80
C SER A 278 13.64 16.11 -0.86
N VAL A 279 12.81 16.32 -1.87
CA VAL A 279 11.58 15.54 -2.08
C VAL A 279 11.89 14.06 -2.34
N LEU A 280 12.91 13.75 -3.15
CA LEU A 280 13.33 12.37 -3.37
C LEU A 280 13.84 11.72 -2.08
N ALA A 281 14.62 12.46 -1.27
CA ALA A 281 15.12 11.96 0.01
C ALA A 281 13.97 11.62 0.97
N ARG A 282 12.97 12.51 1.09
CA ARG A 282 11.78 12.27 1.91
C ARG A 282 10.94 11.10 1.40
N TYR A 283 10.73 11.02 0.08
CA TYR A 283 10.06 9.86 -0.53
C TYR A 283 10.76 8.56 -0.15
N ALA A 284 12.07 8.53 -0.29
CA ALA A 284 12.91 7.36 -0.08
C ALA A 284 12.96 6.89 1.38
N LYS A 285 12.91 7.80 2.35
CA LYS A 285 13.24 7.55 3.76
C LYS A 285 12.08 7.72 4.73
N GLU A 286 11.02 8.45 4.36
CA GLU A 286 9.98 8.89 5.30
C GLU A 286 8.55 8.60 4.79
N ALA A 287 8.34 8.68 3.48
CA ALA A 287 7.00 8.64 2.90
C ALA A 287 6.47 7.23 2.65
N LEU A 288 7.36 6.23 2.56
CA LEU A 288 6.96 4.84 2.36
C LEU A 288 6.32 4.28 3.63
N VAL A 289 5.16 3.67 3.45
CA VAL A 289 4.41 2.94 4.48
C VAL A 289 4.63 1.44 4.31
N GLU A 290 4.75 0.96 3.07
CA GLU A 290 4.88 -0.45 2.73
C GLU A 290 5.57 -0.61 1.36
N VAL A 291 6.35 -1.68 1.22
CA VAL A 291 6.98 -2.12 -0.02
C VAL A 291 6.47 -3.53 -0.32
N VAL A 292 5.81 -3.70 -1.47
CA VAL A 292 5.26 -4.99 -1.91
C VAL A 292 6.03 -5.47 -3.13
N ASP A 293 6.63 -6.65 -3.04
CA ASP A 293 7.19 -7.33 -4.22
C ASP A 293 6.07 -7.90 -5.09
N MET A 294 5.88 -7.31 -6.26
CA MET A 294 4.89 -7.75 -7.24
C MET A 294 5.46 -8.69 -8.29
N THR A 295 6.75 -9.03 -8.24
CA THR A 295 7.44 -9.76 -9.31
C THR A 295 6.80 -11.12 -9.57
N GLY A 296 6.48 -11.87 -8.52
CA GLY A 296 5.77 -13.14 -8.64
C GLY A 296 4.38 -12.98 -9.26
N PHE A 297 3.60 -11.98 -8.79
CA PHE A 297 2.29 -11.69 -9.36
C PHE A 297 2.40 -11.32 -10.85
N VAL A 298 3.24 -10.35 -11.20
CA VAL A 298 3.45 -9.91 -12.60
C VAL A 298 3.86 -11.08 -13.48
N ALA A 299 4.73 -11.97 -13.00
CA ALA A 299 5.12 -13.17 -13.76
C ALA A 299 3.93 -14.11 -14.04
N THR A 300 2.99 -14.27 -13.09
CA THR A 300 1.76 -15.05 -13.32
C THR A 300 0.78 -14.38 -14.26
N GLN A 301 0.75 -13.04 -14.30
CA GLN A 301 -0.19 -12.29 -15.14
C GLN A 301 0.33 -12.09 -16.57
N ARG A 302 1.65 -12.05 -16.76
CA ARG A 302 2.30 -11.80 -18.06
C ARG A 302 1.81 -12.70 -19.22
N PRO A 303 1.57 -14.02 -19.05
CA PRO A 303 1.01 -14.84 -20.13
C PRO A 303 -0.39 -14.41 -20.58
N HIS A 304 -1.11 -13.66 -19.74
CA HIS A 304 -2.46 -13.18 -19.97
C HIS A 304 -2.49 -11.70 -20.38
N ALA A 305 -1.34 -11.08 -20.70
CA ALA A 305 -1.20 -9.67 -21.07
C ALA A 305 -1.74 -9.35 -22.47
N ALA A 306 -3.02 -9.61 -22.69
CA ALA A 306 -3.77 -9.30 -23.91
C ALA A 306 -5.02 -8.48 -23.56
N ASP A 307 -5.43 -7.62 -24.48
CA ASP A 307 -6.47 -6.60 -24.23
C ASP A 307 -7.86 -7.21 -24.00
N ASP A 308 -8.11 -8.42 -24.49
CA ASP A 308 -9.35 -9.18 -24.39
C ASP A 308 -9.28 -10.34 -23.38
N SER A 309 -8.19 -10.45 -22.62
CA SER A 309 -7.97 -11.54 -21.68
C SER A 309 -8.91 -11.47 -20.48
N SER A 310 -9.77 -12.48 -20.33
CA SER A 310 -10.64 -12.64 -19.16
C SER A 310 -9.91 -13.14 -17.90
N GLU A 311 -8.68 -13.66 -18.07
CA GLU A 311 -7.86 -14.20 -16.99
C GLU A 311 -6.92 -13.16 -16.38
N LEU A 312 -6.73 -12.01 -17.04
CA LEU A 312 -5.83 -10.97 -16.57
C LEU A 312 -6.40 -10.27 -15.34
N LEU A 313 -5.68 -10.40 -14.22
CA LEU A 313 -5.91 -9.61 -13.02
C LEU A 313 -4.94 -8.43 -13.00
N THR A 314 -5.45 -7.25 -12.69
CA THR A 314 -4.64 -6.05 -12.43
C THR A 314 -4.99 -5.49 -11.06
N PRO A 315 -4.10 -4.69 -10.45
CA PRO A 315 -4.47 -3.91 -9.27
C PRO A 315 -5.76 -3.12 -9.51
N VAL A 316 -6.58 -3.01 -8.46
CA VAL A 316 -7.78 -2.17 -8.49
C VAL A 316 -7.34 -0.72 -8.55
N GLU A 317 -7.73 -0.01 -9.60
CA GLU A 317 -7.41 1.41 -9.79
C GLU A 317 -8.69 2.20 -10.04
N GLU A 318 -8.79 3.36 -9.39
CA GLU A 318 -9.89 4.31 -9.54
C GLU A 318 -9.33 5.70 -9.81
N VAL A 319 -10.19 6.62 -10.27
CA VAL A 319 -9.80 8.03 -10.41
C VAL A 319 -9.47 8.57 -9.03
N TYR A 320 -8.24 9.05 -8.87
CA TYR A 320 -7.74 9.65 -7.65
C TYR A 320 -8.29 11.07 -7.52
N PRO A 321 -9.00 11.42 -6.43
CA PRO A 321 -9.55 12.75 -6.21
C PRO A 321 -8.42 13.66 -5.72
N ALA A 322 -7.62 14.14 -6.65
CA ALA A 322 -6.57 15.10 -6.37
C ALA A 322 -7.17 16.35 -5.69
N PRO A 323 -6.48 16.97 -4.72
CA PRO A 323 -6.89 18.25 -4.16
C PRO A 323 -7.09 19.25 -5.31
N ALA A 324 -8.20 20.01 -5.28
CA ALA A 324 -8.42 21.06 -6.26
C ALA A 324 -7.23 22.02 -6.22
N THR A 325 -6.52 22.17 -7.34
CA THR A 325 -5.40 23.11 -7.42
C THR A 325 -5.99 24.50 -7.20
N THR A 326 -5.74 25.11 -6.04
CA THR A 326 -6.09 26.51 -5.78
C THR A 326 -5.37 27.34 -6.84
N THR A 327 -6.08 27.70 -7.89
CA THR A 327 -5.60 28.63 -8.88
C THR A 327 -5.65 29.98 -8.17
N THR A 328 -4.52 30.41 -7.64
CA THR A 328 -4.39 31.79 -7.13
C THR A 328 -4.61 32.68 -8.34
N GLU A 329 -5.80 33.29 -8.44
CA GLU A 329 -6.01 34.38 -9.38
C GLU A 329 -4.94 35.44 -9.11
N PRO A 330 -4.27 35.98 -10.15
CA PRO A 330 -3.39 37.10 -9.94
C PRO A 330 -4.23 38.26 -9.41
N SER A 331 -3.90 38.71 -8.19
CA SER A 331 -4.43 39.94 -7.61
C SER A 331 -4.29 41.08 -8.62
N ARG A 332 -5.44 41.65 -8.99
CA ARG A 332 -5.60 42.77 -9.93
C ARG A 332 -4.78 43.99 -9.59
#